data_AF-A0A3P6NV84-F1
#
_entry.id   AF-A0A3P6NV84-F1
#
_cell.length_a   1.000
_cell.length_b   1.000
_cell.length_c   1.000
_cell.angle_alpha   90.00
_cell.angle_beta   90.00
_cell.angle_gamma   90.00
#
_symmetry.space_group_name_H-M   'P 1'
#
loop_
_entity.id
_entity.type
_entity.pdbx_description
1 polymer ?
#
loop_
_entity_poly.entity_id
_entity_poly.type
_entity_poly.pdbx_seq_one_letter_code
_entity_poly.pdbx_strand_id
1 'polypeptide(L)'
;MQVNSPYVQNDGTYVTSEYNYRRNQIDYTPNGTIQVTPKQHKYTFRTLLKPNKTGVLLVGFGGNNGSTLLGSILANKHHLTWRTKQGEQKANYYGSLTQATTVHIGWDGQKQVYVPFNKLLPMVDPNELVIDGWDINGANLFEAIQRAKVISFKCENECGQFERKRQYDITDEFSTVFNFHTILSHEF
;
A
#
# COMPACT_ATOMS: atom_id res chain seq x y z
N MET A 1 7.98 -2.08 16.97
CA MET A 1 8.76 -1.04 17.67
C MET A 1 7.97 -0.60 18.89
N GLN A 2 8.62 -0.33 20.01
CA GLN A 2 7.97 0.22 21.21
C GLN A 2 8.60 1.57 21.52
N VAL A 3 7.78 2.54 21.93
CA VAL A 3 8.22 3.90 22.27
C VAL A 3 8.01 4.10 23.77
N ASN A 4 9.08 4.43 24.49
CA ASN A 4 9.00 4.78 25.91
C ASN A 4 8.90 6.31 26.03
N SER A 5 7.68 6.83 26.20
CA SER A 5 7.41 8.26 26.30
C SER A 5 6.20 8.52 27.20
N PRO A 6 6.24 9.53 28.08
CA PRO A 6 5.08 9.92 28.89
C PRO A 6 3.93 10.50 28.05
N TYR A 7 4.21 10.89 26.81
CA TYR A 7 3.25 11.45 25.86
C TYR A 7 2.60 10.39 24.97
N VAL A 8 2.89 9.11 25.20
CA VAL A 8 2.37 8.00 24.41
C VAL A 8 1.69 7.00 25.33
N GLN A 9 0.45 6.68 25.02
CA GLN A 9 -0.33 5.67 25.73
C GLN A 9 -0.78 4.61 24.73
N ASN A 10 -0.63 3.34 25.09
CA ASN A 10 -1.04 2.22 24.26
C ASN A 10 -1.98 1.34 25.08
N ASP A 11 -3.24 1.24 24.65
CA ASP A 11 -4.27 0.42 25.31
C ASP A 11 -4.43 -0.98 24.67
N GLY A 12 -3.54 -1.36 23.75
CA GLY A 12 -3.57 -2.60 22.98
C GLY A 12 -4.43 -2.52 21.71
N THR A 13 -5.36 -1.57 21.62
CA THR A 13 -6.20 -1.33 20.43
C THR A 13 -5.78 -0.07 19.70
N TYR A 14 -5.47 0.98 20.43
CA TYR A 14 -5.05 2.28 19.94
C TYR A 14 -3.74 2.72 20.60
N VAL A 15 -2.97 3.49 19.84
CA VAL A 15 -1.91 4.33 20.38
C VAL A 15 -2.39 5.77 20.35
N THR A 16 -2.41 6.41 21.52
CA THR A 16 -2.67 7.84 21.66
C THR A 16 -1.34 8.55 21.88
N SER A 17 -1.06 9.61 21.12
CA SER A 17 0.14 10.42 21.24
C SER A 17 -0.15 11.91 21.30
N GLU A 18 0.50 12.60 22.24
CA GLU A 18 0.47 14.06 22.28
C GLU A 18 1.63 14.64 21.46
N TYR A 19 1.34 15.65 20.64
CA TYR A 19 2.33 16.32 19.82
C TYR A 19 2.17 17.83 19.86
N ASN A 20 3.24 18.53 20.19
CA ASN A 20 3.31 19.98 20.20
C ASN A 20 3.80 20.49 18.84
N TYR A 21 2.88 20.82 17.94
CA TYR A 21 3.19 21.37 16.63
C TYR A 21 3.61 22.84 16.75
N ARG A 22 4.84 23.14 16.32
CA ARG A 22 5.37 24.51 16.33
C ARG A 22 5.25 25.12 14.93
N ARG A 23 4.66 26.31 14.85
CA ARG A 23 4.47 27.05 13.61
C ARG A 23 4.65 28.54 13.86
N ASN A 24 5.30 29.24 12.92
CA ASN A 24 5.39 30.69 12.97
C ASN A 24 4.15 31.32 12.35
N GLN A 25 3.54 32.27 13.05
CA GLN A 25 2.63 33.24 12.45
C GLN A 25 3.47 34.40 11.89
N ILE A 26 3.13 34.84 10.68
CA ILE A 26 3.84 35.89 9.96
C ILE A 26 2.86 37.04 9.74
N ASP A 27 3.22 38.22 10.21
CA ASP A 27 2.48 39.46 10.03
C ASP A 27 3.38 40.48 9.32
N TYR A 28 2.83 41.21 8.34
CA TYR A 28 3.56 42.25 7.61
C TYR A 28 3.17 43.62 8.17
N THR A 29 4.13 44.36 8.71
CA THR A 29 3.86 45.71 9.20
C THR A 29 3.68 46.69 8.04
N PRO A 30 3.00 47.84 8.24
CA PRO A 30 2.89 48.88 7.22
C PRO A 30 4.23 49.40 6.68
N ASN A 31 5.30 49.25 7.47
CA ASN A 31 6.66 49.66 7.11
C ASN A 31 7.43 48.57 6.34
N GLY A 32 6.77 47.48 5.94
CA GLY A 32 7.38 46.36 5.21
C GLY A 32 8.25 45.43 6.07
N THR A 33 8.26 45.61 7.41
CA THR A 33 8.97 44.69 8.30
C THR A 33 8.16 43.41 8.48
N ILE A 34 8.84 42.26 8.42
CA ILE A 34 8.23 40.95 8.69
C ILE A 34 8.28 40.69 10.19
N GLN A 35 7.12 40.64 10.82
CA GLN A 35 6.97 40.25 12.21
C GLN A 35 6.68 38.74 12.28
N VAL A 36 7.55 38.00 12.95
CA VAL A 36 7.45 36.54 13.12
C VAL A 36 7.09 36.24 14.57
N THR A 37 5.93 35.62 14.79
CA THR A 37 5.46 35.18 16.11
C THR A 37 5.45 33.66 16.18
N PRO A 38 6.40 33.01 16.88
CA PRO A 38 6.36 31.57 17.09
C PRO A 38 5.13 31.16 17.90
N LYS A 39 4.35 30.20 17.38
CA LYS A 39 3.18 29.61 18.04
C LYS A 39 3.35 28.11 18.21
N GLN A 40 2.65 27.58 19.20
CA GLN A 40 2.58 26.15 19.47
C GLN A 40 1.13 25.70 19.58
N HIS A 41 0.81 24.60 18.93
CA HIS A 41 -0.50 23.97 18.95
C HIS A 41 -0.36 22.53 19.44
N LYS A 42 -1.04 22.19 20.54
CA LYS A 42 -1.04 20.82 21.07
C LYS A 42 -2.08 20.00 20.31
N TYR A 43 -1.63 18.91 19.72
CA TYR A 43 -2.46 17.88 19.09
C TYR A 43 -2.44 16.62 19.94
N THR A 44 -3.56 15.89 19.93
CA THR A 44 -3.64 14.52 20.43
C THR A 44 -4.06 13.65 19.26
N PHE A 45 -3.17 12.76 18.82
CA PHE A 45 -3.44 11.80 17.76
C PHE A 45 -3.84 10.47 18.37
N ARG A 46 -4.80 9.79 17.75
CA ARG A 46 -5.21 8.43 18.12
C ARG A 46 -5.12 7.55 16.88
N THR A 47 -4.30 6.52 16.94
CA THR A 47 -4.00 5.63 15.82
C THR A 47 -4.45 4.21 16.17
N LEU A 48 -5.28 3.60 15.33
CA LEU A 48 -5.68 2.19 15.47
C LEU A 48 -4.48 1.28 15.19
N LEU A 49 -4.24 0.31 16.07
CA LEU A 49 -3.08 -0.58 15.99
C LEU A 49 -3.22 -1.72 14.98
N LYS A 50 -4.45 -2.12 14.67
CA LYS A 50 -4.73 -3.19 13.71
C LYS A 50 -5.37 -2.60 12.47
N PRO A 51 -4.67 -2.57 11.32
CA PRO A 51 -5.27 -2.18 10.05
C PRO A 51 -6.45 -3.09 9.71
N ASN A 52 -7.48 -2.52 9.10
CA ASN A 52 -8.65 -3.28 8.65
C ASN A 52 -8.37 -4.00 7.33
N LYS A 53 -9.12 -5.08 7.05
CA LYS A 53 -9.17 -5.68 5.71
C LYS A 53 -9.55 -4.59 4.71
N THR A 54 -8.72 -4.41 3.70
CA THR A 54 -8.81 -3.25 2.80
C THR A 54 -9.01 -3.73 1.37
N GLY A 55 -10.12 -3.29 0.77
CA GLY A 55 -10.40 -3.47 -0.65
C GLY A 55 -9.87 -2.30 -1.48
N VAL A 56 -9.38 -2.59 -2.67
CA VAL A 56 -8.98 -1.59 -3.68
C VAL A 56 -9.75 -1.88 -4.96
N LEU A 57 -10.50 -0.88 -5.43
CA LEU A 57 -11.25 -0.93 -6.68
C LEU A 57 -10.62 0.01 -7.69
N LEU A 58 -10.13 -0.53 -8.80
CA LEU A 58 -9.42 0.21 -9.84
C LEU A 58 -10.32 0.47 -11.05
N VAL A 59 -10.31 1.70 -11.55
CA VAL A 59 -10.84 2.02 -12.88
C VAL A 59 -9.68 1.98 -13.87
N GLY A 60 -9.85 1.25 -14.97
CA GLY A 60 -8.75 0.91 -15.87
C GLY A 60 -7.93 -0.28 -15.35
N PHE A 61 -8.59 -1.26 -14.73
CA PHE A 61 -7.94 -2.38 -14.05
C PHE A 61 -7.13 -3.27 -15.00
N GLY A 62 -7.60 -3.42 -16.24
CA GLY A 62 -6.90 -4.13 -17.33
C GLY A 62 -5.86 -3.28 -18.07
N GLY A 63 -5.62 -2.04 -17.65
CA GLY A 63 -4.53 -1.20 -18.13
C GLY A 63 -3.17 -1.61 -17.56
N ASN A 64 -2.09 -1.02 -18.07
CA ASN A 64 -0.71 -1.37 -17.68
C ASN A 64 -0.47 -1.27 -16.17
N ASN A 65 -0.99 -0.23 -15.51
CA ASN A 65 -0.79 -0.04 -14.07
C ASN A 65 -1.62 -1.02 -13.24
N GLY A 66 -2.89 -1.24 -13.59
CA GLY A 66 -3.76 -2.14 -12.84
C GLY A 66 -3.31 -3.59 -12.93
N SER A 67 -2.96 -4.05 -14.13
CA SER A 67 -2.44 -5.40 -14.36
C SER A 67 -1.06 -5.60 -13.71
N THR A 68 -0.18 -4.59 -13.74
CA THR A 68 1.12 -4.63 -13.04
C THR A 68 0.95 -4.62 -11.53
N LEU A 69 0.04 -3.81 -10.98
CA LEU A 69 -0.22 -3.77 -9.54
C LEU A 69 -0.64 -5.15 -9.04
N LEU A 70 -1.67 -5.74 -9.66
CA LEU A 70 -2.13 -7.06 -9.27
C LEU A 70 -1.02 -8.11 -9.45
N GLY A 71 -0.35 -8.11 -10.62
CA GLY A 71 0.74 -9.04 -10.91
C GLY A 71 1.87 -8.96 -9.89
N SER A 72 2.25 -7.74 -9.46
CA SER A 72 3.27 -7.53 -8.43
C SER A 72 2.85 -8.06 -7.06
N ILE A 73 1.59 -7.87 -6.68
CA ILE A 73 1.05 -8.33 -5.40
C ILE A 73 0.98 -9.85 -5.37
N LEU A 74 0.44 -10.48 -6.42
CA LEU A 74 0.42 -11.93 -6.54
C LEU A 74 1.83 -12.52 -6.54
N ALA A 75 2.77 -11.90 -7.26
CA ALA A 75 4.15 -12.37 -7.29
C ALA A 75 4.81 -12.32 -5.91
N ASN A 76 4.59 -11.25 -5.14
CA ASN A 76 5.12 -11.12 -3.78
C ASN A 76 4.43 -12.08 -2.80
N LYS A 77 3.09 -12.19 -2.86
CA LYS A 77 2.27 -13.07 -2.02
C LYS A 77 2.63 -14.55 -2.18
N HIS A 78 2.95 -14.97 -3.40
CA HIS A 78 3.34 -16.34 -3.71
C HIS A 78 4.87 -16.56 -3.75
N HIS A 79 5.65 -15.55 -3.36
CA HIS A 79 7.12 -15.62 -3.30
C HIS A 79 7.76 -16.08 -4.62
N LEU A 80 7.24 -15.59 -5.75
CA LEU A 80 7.69 -16.02 -7.07
C LEU A 80 9.15 -15.63 -7.30
N THR A 81 9.88 -16.51 -7.99
CA THR A 81 11.24 -16.27 -8.45
C THR A 81 11.36 -16.57 -9.94
N TRP A 82 12.29 -15.91 -10.62
CA TRP A 82 12.52 -16.14 -12.05
C TRP A 82 13.98 -15.93 -12.41
N ARG A 83 14.46 -16.62 -13.44
CA ARG A 83 15.83 -16.45 -13.93
C ARG A 83 15.91 -15.35 -14.97
N THR A 84 16.90 -14.48 -14.82
CA THR A 84 17.33 -13.50 -15.82
C THR A 84 18.77 -13.79 -16.24
N LYS A 85 19.29 -13.03 -17.21
CA LYS A 85 20.72 -13.09 -17.58
C LYS A 85 21.64 -12.75 -16.40
N GLN A 86 21.13 -12.04 -15.40
CA GLN A 86 21.84 -11.61 -14.20
C GLN A 86 21.68 -12.58 -13.02
N GLY A 87 20.98 -13.70 -13.21
CA GLY A 87 20.74 -14.71 -12.17
C GLY A 87 19.27 -14.80 -11.74
N GLU A 88 19.02 -15.48 -10.63
CA GLU A 88 17.68 -15.59 -10.06
C GLU A 88 17.24 -14.25 -9.44
N GLN A 89 16.02 -13.84 -9.76
CA GLN A 89 15.34 -12.68 -9.20
C GLN A 89 14.18 -13.16 -8.32
N LYS A 90 13.86 -12.38 -7.29
CA LYS A 90 12.73 -12.63 -6.39
C LYS A 90 11.75 -11.46 -6.46
N ALA A 91 10.45 -11.76 -6.38
CA ALA A 91 9.43 -10.74 -6.25
C ALA A 91 9.71 -9.84 -5.04
N ASN A 92 9.53 -8.53 -5.23
CA ASN A 92 9.77 -7.52 -4.21
C ASN A 92 8.87 -6.30 -4.47
N TYR A 93 8.86 -5.36 -3.51
CA TYR A 93 8.17 -4.07 -3.60
C TYR A 93 9.14 -2.90 -3.75
N TYR A 94 10.27 -3.09 -4.44
CA TYR A 94 11.20 -1.99 -4.68
C TYR A 94 10.51 -0.85 -5.44
N GLY A 95 10.86 0.38 -5.10
CA GLY A 95 10.16 1.59 -5.55
C GLY A 95 8.96 1.99 -4.69
N SER A 96 8.48 1.11 -3.79
CA SER A 96 7.48 1.50 -2.79
C SER A 96 8.12 2.21 -1.59
N LEU A 97 7.71 3.44 -1.34
CA LEU A 97 8.14 4.18 -0.14
C LEU A 97 7.80 3.40 1.14
N THR A 98 6.57 2.89 1.24
CA THR A 98 6.11 2.24 2.48
C THR A 98 6.79 0.90 2.72
N GLN A 99 7.12 0.14 1.67
CA GLN A 99 7.66 -1.22 1.81
C GLN A 99 9.18 -1.33 1.69
N ALA A 100 9.83 -0.41 0.95
CA ALA A 100 11.24 -0.55 0.57
C ALA A 100 12.15 0.58 1.09
N THR A 101 11.64 1.47 1.95
CA THR A 101 12.46 2.56 2.52
C THR A 101 12.56 2.51 4.03
N THR A 102 13.55 3.23 4.55
CA THR A 102 13.81 3.36 5.97
C THR A 102 13.69 4.81 6.41
N VAL A 103 13.42 4.98 7.71
CA VAL A 103 13.36 6.29 8.37
C VAL A 103 14.42 6.34 9.44
N HIS A 104 15.16 7.44 9.49
CA HIS A 104 16.12 7.72 10.54
C HIS A 104 15.40 8.05 11.84
N ILE A 105 15.66 7.30 12.91
CA ILE A 105 14.98 7.48 14.21
C ILE A 105 15.88 8.01 15.32
N GLY A 106 17.20 8.05 15.12
CA GLY A 106 18.13 8.57 16.10
C GLY A 106 19.48 7.85 16.07
N TRP A 107 20.23 7.96 17.16
CA TRP A 107 21.59 7.45 17.29
C TRP A 107 21.69 6.57 18.54
N ASP A 108 22.35 5.41 18.44
CA ASP A 108 22.42 4.41 19.52
C ASP A 108 23.63 4.54 20.45
N GLY A 109 24.50 5.55 20.25
CA GLY A 109 25.80 5.61 20.91
C GLY A 109 26.98 5.35 19.99
N GLN A 110 26.74 4.75 18.81
CA GLN A 110 27.78 4.33 17.88
C GLN A 110 27.43 4.69 16.43
N LYS A 111 26.18 4.49 16.02
CA LYS A 111 25.74 4.68 14.64
C LYS A 111 24.34 5.28 14.56
N GLN A 112 24.04 5.83 13.39
CA GLN A 112 22.69 6.26 13.04
C GLN A 112 21.79 5.03 12.89
N VAL A 113 20.60 5.10 13.49
CA VAL A 113 19.62 4.02 13.56
C VAL A 113 18.50 4.32 12.58
N TYR A 114 18.25 3.36 11.68
CA TYR A 114 17.19 3.42 10.70
C TYR A 114 16.25 2.23 10.89
N VAL A 115 14.96 2.48 10.72
CA VAL A 115 13.94 1.43 10.77
C VAL A 115 13.13 1.42 9.47
N PRO A 116 12.63 0.26 9.01
CA PRO A 116 11.74 0.23 7.85
C PRO A 116 10.50 1.10 8.07
N PHE A 117 10.07 1.82 7.04
CA PHE A 117 8.97 2.78 7.13
C PHE A 117 7.68 2.14 7.68
N ASN A 118 7.31 0.96 7.17
CA ASN A 118 6.16 0.17 7.63
C ASN A 118 6.29 -0.40 9.06
N LYS A 119 7.39 -0.17 9.77
CA LYS A 119 7.57 -0.56 11.19
C LYS A 119 7.39 0.60 12.16
N LEU A 120 7.21 1.83 11.67
CA LEU A 120 6.95 3.00 12.51
C LEU A 120 5.54 2.98 13.11
N LEU A 121 4.55 2.72 12.26
CA LEU A 121 3.15 2.58 12.62
C LEU A 121 2.54 1.39 11.89
N PRO A 122 1.46 0.79 12.43
CA PRO A 122 0.74 -0.28 11.75
C PRO A 122 0.17 0.22 10.42
N MET A 123 0.47 -0.52 9.35
CA MET A 123 0.04 -0.22 7.98
C MET A 123 -0.47 -1.49 7.32
N VAL A 124 -1.34 -1.32 6.32
CA VAL A 124 -1.83 -2.43 5.51
C VAL A 124 -0.66 -3.05 4.75
N ASP A 125 -0.54 -4.37 4.80
CA ASP A 125 0.37 -5.13 3.95
C ASP A 125 -0.23 -5.22 2.54
N PRO A 126 0.50 -4.83 1.47
CA PRO A 126 0.03 -4.97 0.11
C PRO A 126 -0.43 -6.40 -0.27
N ASN A 127 0.14 -7.45 0.34
CA ASN A 127 -0.24 -8.85 0.11
C ASN A 127 -1.64 -9.20 0.67
N GLU A 128 -2.15 -8.37 1.58
CA GLU A 128 -3.46 -8.52 2.23
C GLU A 128 -4.55 -7.66 1.56
N LEU A 129 -4.19 -6.88 0.53
CA LEU A 129 -5.15 -6.11 -0.24
C LEU A 129 -6.06 -7.04 -1.06
N VAL A 130 -7.36 -6.79 -0.99
CA VAL A 130 -8.34 -7.40 -1.91
C VAL A 130 -8.51 -6.45 -3.09
N ILE A 131 -8.08 -6.86 -4.27
CA ILE A 131 -8.06 -5.98 -5.45
C ILE A 131 -9.06 -6.46 -6.49
N ASP A 132 -9.89 -5.53 -6.95
CA ASP A 132 -10.81 -5.71 -8.06
C ASP A 132 -10.96 -4.39 -8.84
N GLY A 133 -11.84 -4.35 -9.84
CA GLY A 133 -12.05 -3.12 -10.59
C GLY A 133 -12.84 -3.29 -11.88
N TRP A 134 -12.79 -2.25 -12.70
CA TRP A 134 -13.46 -2.18 -14.00
C TRP A 134 -12.49 -1.77 -15.09
N ASP A 135 -12.73 -2.28 -16.29
CA ASP A 135 -12.08 -1.84 -17.51
C ASP A 135 -13.10 -1.85 -18.66
N ILE A 136 -12.91 -0.99 -19.65
CA ILE A 136 -13.74 -1.00 -20.87
C ILE A 136 -13.40 -2.17 -21.78
N ASN A 137 -12.23 -2.78 -21.57
CA ASN A 137 -11.77 -3.94 -22.31
C ASN A 137 -12.12 -5.22 -21.53
N GLY A 138 -12.82 -6.16 -22.18
CA GLY A 138 -13.22 -7.45 -21.58
C GLY A 138 -12.10 -8.49 -21.46
N ALA A 139 -10.86 -8.16 -21.81
CA ALA A 139 -9.70 -9.04 -21.61
C ALA A 139 -9.50 -9.36 -20.12
N ASN A 140 -9.13 -10.60 -19.82
CA ASN A 140 -8.76 -11.01 -18.47
C ASN A 140 -7.39 -10.40 -18.06
N LEU A 141 -7.02 -10.48 -16.78
CA LEU A 141 -5.81 -9.78 -16.32
C LEU A 141 -4.53 -10.48 -16.78
N PHE A 142 -4.58 -11.77 -17.08
CA PHE A 142 -3.47 -12.47 -17.72
C PHE A 142 -3.18 -11.87 -19.10
N GLU A 143 -4.19 -11.72 -19.94
CA GLU A 143 -4.09 -11.04 -21.24
C GLU A 143 -3.65 -9.58 -21.08
N ALA A 144 -4.15 -8.88 -20.06
CA ALA A 144 -3.74 -7.52 -19.74
C ALA A 144 -2.25 -7.43 -19.35
N ILE A 145 -1.73 -8.38 -18.57
CA ILE A 145 -0.30 -8.46 -18.20
C ILE A 145 0.55 -8.69 -19.45
N GLN A 146 0.15 -9.63 -20.32
CA GLN A 146 0.85 -9.91 -21.58
C GLN A 146 0.86 -8.69 -22.50
N ARG A 147 -0.28 -8.00 -22.63
CA ARG A 147 -0.43 -6.77 -23.42
C ARG A 147 0.44 -5.64 -22.87
N ALA A 148 0.53 -5.50 -21.55
CA ALA A 148 1.26 -4.43 -20.89
C ALA A 148 2.77 -4.52 -21.10
N LYS A 149 3.33 -5.73 -21.27
CA LYS A 149 4.76 -5.98 -21.49
C LYS A 149 5.68 -5.35 -20.43
N VAL A 150 5.17 -5.17 -19.21
CA VAL A 150 5.92 -4.60 -18.08
C VAL A 150 6.62 -5.69 -17.27
N ILE A 151 5.94 -6.80 -17.02
CA ILE A 151 6.46 -7.91 -16.22
C ILE A 151 7.30 -8.82 -17.13
N SER A 152 8.58 -8.99 -16.80
CA SER A 152 9.57 -9.65 -17.65
C SER A 152 9.66 -11.17 -17.49
N PHE A 153 9.12 -11.72 -16.39
CA PHE A 153 9.09 -13.17 -16.21
C PHE A 153 7.98 -13.80 -17.03
N LYS A 154 8.22 -15.00 -17.58
CA LYS A 154 7.18 -15.81 -18.23
C LYS A 154 6.15 -16.24 -17.18
N CYS A 155 5.17 -15.37 -16.93
CA CYS A 155 3.94 -15.65 -16.17
C CYS A 155 3.07 -16.75 -16.83
N GLU A 156 3.55 -17.51 -17.83
CA GLU A 156 2.73 -18.38 -18.69
C GLU A 156 2.09 -19.54 -17.90
N ASN A 157 2.74 -20.06 -16.86
CA ASN A 157 2.23 -21.23 -16.13
C ASN A 157 1.68 -20.90 -14.73
N GLU A 158 2.30 -20.00 -13.98
CA GLU A 158 1.90 -19.75 -12.58
C GLU A 158 0.79 -18.70 -12.48
N CYS A 159 0.92 -17.55 -13.15
CA CYS A 159 -0.11 -16.49 -13.15
C CYS A 159 -1.39 -16.92 -13.87
N GLY A 160 -1.25 -17.68 -14.97
CA GLY A 160 -2.38 -18.27 -15.69
C GLY A 160 -3.13 -19.37 -14.90
N GLN A 161 -2.48 -20.02 -13.92
CA GLN A 161 -3.18 -20.92 -12.99
C GLN A 161 -4.02 -20.14 -11.96
N PHE A 162 -3.58 -18.96 -11.52
CA PHE A 162 -4.35 -18.11 -10.61
C PHE A 162 -5.58 -17.50 -11.26
N GLU A 163 -5.49 -17.03 -12.50
CA GLU A 163 -6.65 -16.53 -13.25
C GLU A 163 -7.67 -17.64 -13.57
N ARG A 164 -7.19 -18.83 -13.96
CA ARG A 164 -8.05 -20.00 -14.14
C ARG A 164 -8.72 -20.45 -12.84
N LYS A 165 -8.12 -20.24 -11.67
CA LYS A 165 -8.80 -20.44 -10.38
C LYS A 165 -9.76 -19.31 -10.08
N ARG A 166 -9.41 -18.04 -10.32
CA ARG A 166 -10.29 -16.88 -10.06
C ARG A 166 -11.60 -16.95 -10.84
N GLN A 167 -11.56 -17.38 -12.09
CA GLN A 167 -12.77 -17.58 -12.90
C GLN A 167 -13.71 -18.65 -12.32
N TYR A 168 -13.23 -19.52 -11.42
CA TYR A 168 -14.00 -20.55 -10.70
C TYR A 168 -14.19 -20.25 -9.19
N ASP A 169 -13.34 -19.46 -8.55
CA ASP A 169 -13.40 -19.10 -7.11
C ASP A 169 -14.22 -17.82 -6.86
N ILE A 170 -14.47 -16.99 -7.89
CA ILE A 170 -15.39 -15.85 -7.79
C ILE A 170 -16.81 -16.33 -7.44
N THR A 171 -17.17 -17.61 -7.66
CA THR A 171 -18.46 -18.15 -7.20
C THR A 171 -18.52 -18.47 -5.71
N ASP A 172 -17.40 -18.74 -5.03
CA ASP A 172 -17.42 -19.20 -3.62
C ASP A 172 -17.10 -18.10 -2.60
N GLU A 173 -16.07 -17.26 -2.80
CA GLU A 173 -15.72 -16.21 -1.81
C GLU A 173 -16.62 -14.96 -1.86
N PHE A 174 -17.23 -14.67 -3.02
CA PHE A 174 -18.10 -13.49 -3.17
C PHE A 174 -19.52 -13.69 -2.64
N SER A 175 -20.01 -14.94 -2.60
CA SER A 175 -21.36 -15.27 -2.10
C SER A 175 -21.56 -14.88 -0.64
N THR A 176 -20.48 -14.73 0.13
CA THR A 176 -20.55 -14.55 1.58
C THR A 176 -20.36 -13.09 2.02
N VAL A 177 -19.84 -12.20 1.16
CA VAL A 177 -19.43 -10.84 1.59
C VAL A 177 -20.20 -9.72 0.88
N PHE A 178 -20.64 -9.90 -0.37
CA PHE A 178 -21.42 -8.89 -1.07
C PHE A 178 -22.59 -9.55 -1.80
N ASN A 179 -23.79 -9.30 -1.28
CA ASN A 179 -25.06 -9.73 -1.89
C ASN A 179 -25.37 -8.84 -3.11
N PHE A 180 -24.53 -8.90 -4.14
CA PHE A 180 -24.79 -8.26 -5.42
C PHE A 180 -24.97 -9.32 -6.50
N HIS A 181 -26.24 -9.48 -6.86
CA HIS A 181 -26.67 -10.19 -8.05
C HIS A 181 -25.90 -9.64 -9.26
N THR A 182 -25.23 -10.54 -9.95
CA THR A 182 -24.58 -10.33 -11.25
C THR A 182 -25.54 -9.59 -12.18
N ILE A 183 -25.23 -8.34 -12.52
CA ILE A 183 -25.80 -7.73 -13.74
C ILE A 183 -24.86 -8.15 -14.87
N LEU A 184 -25.16 -9.34 -15.39
CA LEU A 184 -24.71 -9.80 -16.69
C LEU A 184 -25.18 -8.83 -17.77
N SER A 185 -24.28 -8.60 -18.73
CA SER A 185 -24.57 -8.46 -20.15
C SER A 185 -26.05 -8.35 -20.55
N HIS A 186 -26.49 -7.13 -20.85
CA HIS A 186 -27.43 -6.90 -21.94
C HIS A 186 -27.15 -5.51 -22.52
N GLU A 187 -26.85 -5.51 -23.83
CA GLU A 187 -27.04 -4.43 -24.80
C GLU A 187 -26.47 -3.05 -24.44
N PHE A 188 -25.39 -2.67 -25.13
CA PHE A 188 -25.38 -1.55 -26.08
C PHE A 188 -24.31 -1.82 -27.16
#